data_AF-A0A1B1CLD6-F1
#
_entry.id   AF-A0A1B1CLD6-F1
#
_cell.length_a   1.000
_cell.length_b   1.000
_cell.length_c   1.000
_cell.angle_alpha   90.00
_cell.angle_beta   90.00
_cell.angle_gamma   90.00
#
_symmetry.space_group_name_H-M   'P 1'
#
loop_
_entity.id
_entity.type
_entity.pdbx_description
1 polymer ?
#
loop_
_entity_poly.entity_id
_entity_poly.type
_entity_poly.pdbx_seq_one_letter_code
_entity_poly.pdbx_strand_id
1 'polypeptide(L)'
;MLGCRYSHHEDKRASGYITTAEAREIMRHVGAGEPDERGAIIRAFSAPIVCRQEKGSEHWPINTGRLCAEDAAWGMIFGIEDGWFRYDRSGFLQWSELGRERYAAGESMTYMEASGQAAFAF
;
A
#
# COMPACT_ATOMS: atom_id res chain seq x y z
N MET A 1 -10.68 3.68 10.34
CA MET A 1 -10.88 4.56 9.18
C MET A 1 -10.88 3.70 7.91
N LEU A 2 -12.01 3.62 7.21
CA LEU A 2 -12.25 2.66 6.09
C LEU A 2 -12.18 3.30 4.69
N GLY A 3 -11.75 4.56 4.58
CA GLY A 3 -11.91 5.37 3.36
C GLY A 3 -11.02 4.99 2.17
N CYS A 4 -9.86 4.36 2.38
CA CYS A 4 -8.93 4.06 1.28
C CYS A 4 -9.15 2.69 0.61
N ARG A 5 -10.10 1.88 1.09
CA ARG A 5 -10.21 0.46 0.72
C ARG A 5 -11.36 0.13 -0.23
N TYR A 6 -12.29 1.06 -0.48
CA TYR A 6 -13.51 0.74 -1.22
C TYR A 6 -13.92 1.87 -2.17
N SER A 7 -14.16 1.53 -3.44
CA SER A 7 -14.82 2.40 -4.42
C SER A 7 -16.19 1.81 -4.76
N HIS A 8 -17.23 2.63 -4.79
CA HIS A 8 -18.53 2.23 -5.34
C HIS A 8 -18.40 2.11 -6.87
N HIS A 9 -18.80 0.98 -7.44
CA HIS A 9 -18.59 0.65 -8.86
C HIS A 9 -19.38 1.54 -9.85
N GLU A 10 -20.20 2.46 -9.32
CA GLU A 10 -21.06 3.37 -10.08
C GLU A 10 -20.44 4.76 -10.30
N ASP A 11 -19.33 5.08 -9.62
CA ASP A 11 -18.70 6.39 -9.77
C ASP A 11 -17.77 6.42 -10.99
N LYS A 12 -18.32 6.84 -12.13
CA LYS A 12 -17.65 6.90 -13.45
C LYS A 12 -16.41 7.81 -13.49
N ARG A 13 -16.15 8.59 -12.44
CA ARG A 13 -14.95 9.42 -12.28
C ARG A 13 -13.75 8.69 -11.68
N ALA A 14 -13.93 7.47 -11.17
CA ALA A 14 -12.95 6.78 -10.33
C ALA A 14 -12.57 7.58 -9.06
N SER A 15 -13.48 8.41 -8.54
CA SER A 15 -13.30 9.30 -7.37
C SER A 15 -13.67 8.68 -6.02
N GLY A 16 -13.84 7.35 -5.95
CA GLY A 16 -14.32 6.66 -4.75
C GLY A 16 -13.32 6.56 -3.58
N TYR A 17 -12.07 6.99 -3.77
CA TYR A 17 -11.01 6.96 -2.76
C TYR A 17 -10.56 8.39 -2.45
N ILE A 18 -10.41 8.70 -1.17
CA ILE A 18 -9.72 9.93 -0.75
C ILE A 18 -8.26 9.86 -1.21
N THR A 19 -7.72 11.00 -1.65
CA THR A 19 -6.31 11.13 -2.02
C THR A 19 -5.41 10.97 -0.80
N THR A 20 -4.14 10.64 -1.00
CA THR A 20 -3.17 10.59 0.11
C THR A 20 -3.01 11.97 0.77
N ALA A 21 -3.16 13.06 0.01
CA ALA A 21 -3.15 14.43 0.55
C ALA A 21 -4.31 14.67 1.53
N GLU A 22 -5.54 14.29 1.16
CA GLU A 22 -6.71 14.38 2.04
C GLU A 22 -6.58 13.46 3.25
N ALA A 23 -6.07 12.23 3.05
CA ALA A 23 -5.81 11.31 4.15
C ALA A 23 -4.81 11.90 5.16
N ARG A 24 -3.73 12.53 4.70
CA ARG A 24 -2.75 13.23 5.57
C ARG A 24 -3.38 14.40 6.32
N GLU A 25 -4.26 15.16 5.67
CA GLU A 25 -4.99 16.22 6.36
C GLU A 25 -5.85 15.67 7.50
N ILE A 26 -6.53 14.55 7.27
CA ILE A 26 -7.31 13.88 8.31
C ILE A 26 -6.39 13.38 9.45
N MET A 27 -5.26 12.75 9.13
CA MET A 27 -4.30 12.27 10.13
C MET A 27 -3.81 13.42 11.03
N ARG A 28 -3.50 14.58 10.44
CA ARG A 28 -3.16 15.80 11.20
C ARG A 28 -4.30 16.27 12.10
N HIS A 29 -5.53 16.29 11.59
CA HIS A 29 -6.70 16.75 12.36
C HIS A 29 -7.00 15.85 13.57
N VAL A 30 -6.74 14.55 13.48
CA VAL A 30 -6.92 13.62 14.60
C VAL A 30 -5.71 13.59 15.54
N GLY A 31 -4.67 14.39 15.27
CA GLY A 31 -3.46 14.45 16.08
C GLY A 31 -2.55 13.23 15.95
N ALA A 32 -2.71 12.43 14.89
CA ALA A 32 -1.84 11.29 14.62
C ALA A 32 -0.47 11.78 14.15
N GLY A 33 0.58 11.38 14.86
CA GLY A 33 1.96 11.77 14.55
C GLY A 33 2.45 11.06 13.28
N GLU A 34 3.07 11.80 12.36
CA GLU A 34 3.65 11.18 11.18
C GLU A 34 4.91 10.39 11.55
N PRO A 35 5.00 9.09 11.21
CA PRO A 35 6.15 8.26 11.59
C PRO A 35 7.36 8.51 10.70
N ASP A 36 8.55 8.57 11.31
CA ASP A 36 9.81 8.86 10.61
C ASP A 36 10.27 7.70 9.70
N GLU A 37 10.04 6.46 10.13
CA GLU A 37 10.47 5.25 9.40
C GLU A 37 9.32 4.67 8.55
N ARG A 38 9.05 5.32 7.42
CA ARG A 38 7.97 4.93 6.48
C ARG A 38 8.04 3.46 6.06
N GLY A 39 9.23 2.99 5.68
CA GLY A 39 9.45 1.61 5.24
C GLY A 39 9.21 0.58 6.34
N ALA A 40 9.55 0.89 7.60
CA ALA A 40 9.28 0.01 8.73
C ALA A 40 7.77 -0.17 8.96
N ILE A 41 7.01 0.92 8.86
CA ILE A 41 5.54 0.87 8.94
C ILE A 41 4.93 0.03 7.82
N ILE A 42 5.38 0.20 6.57
CA ILE A 42 4.85 -0.58 5.45
C ILE A 42 5.18 -2.07 5.62
N ARG A 43 6.39 -2.39 6.08
CA ARG A 43 6.81 -3.78 6.35
C ARG A 43 6.12 -4.42 7.55
N ALA A 44 5.47 -3.64 8.40
CA ALA A 44 4.67 -4.16 9.52
C ALA A 44 3.29 -4.69 9.07
N PHE A 45 2.88 -4.43 7.83
CA PHE A 45 1.75 -5.14 7.22
C PHE A 45 2.08 -6.62 7.08
N SER A 46 1.04 -7.46 6.95
CA SER A 46 1.29 -8.89 6.69
C SER A 46 1.98 -9.06 5.34
N ALA A 47 2.86 -10.06 5.27
CA ALA A 47 3.63 -10.36 4.07
C ALA A 47 2.73 -10.46 2.82
N PRO A 48 3.20 -9.98 1.65
CA PRO A 48 2.45 -10.08 0.41
C PRO A 48 2.21 -11.55 0.06
N ILE A 49 0.95 -11.96 -0.02
CA ILE A 49 0.54 -13.32 -0.40
C ILE A 49 -0.46 -13.22 -1.55
N VAL A 50 -0.25 -14.01 -2.60
CA VAL A 50 -1.16 -14.06 -3.75
C VAL A 50 -2.47 -14.73 -3.36
N CYS A 51 -3.58 -14.06 -3.68
CA CYS A 51 -4.90 -14.66 -3.70
C CYS A 51 -5.26 -14.92 -5.16
N ARG A 52 -5.39 -16.21 -5.52
CA ARG A 52 -5.85 -16.61 -6.86
C ARG A 52 -7.38 -16.66 -6.84
N GLN A 53 -8.00 -15.79 -7.62
CA GLN A 53 -9.44 -15.86 -7.83
C GLN A 53 -9.77 -16.99 -8.84
N GLU A 54 -10.99 -17.51 -8.81
CA GLU A 54 -11.40 -18.66 -9.64
C GLU A 54 -11.23 -18.46 -11.15
N LYS A 55 -11.15 -17.21 -11.62
CA LYS A 55 -10.92 -16.85 -13.04
C LYS A 55 -9.43 -16.70 -13.42
N GLY A 56 -8.50 -17.03 -12.52
CA GLY A 56 -7.07 -16.98 -12.79
C GLY A 56 -6.43 -15.60 -12.66
N SER A 57 -7.18 -14.56 -12.27
CA SER A 57 -6.60 -13.27 -11.91
C SER A 57 -5.89 -13.35 -10.56
N GLU A 58 -4.61 -12.97 -10.56
CA GLU A 58 -3.84 -12.79 -9.33
C GLU A 58 -4.20 -11.46 -8.67
N HIS A 59 -4.52 -11.51 -7.38
CA HIS A 59 -4.72 -10.34 -6.55
C HIS A 59 -3.81 -10.41 -5.33
N TRP A 60 -3.18 -9.30 -4.96
CA TRP A 60 -2.20 -9.23 -3.88
C TRP A 60 -2.70 -8.35 -2.73
N PRO A 61 -3.63 -8.86 -1.90
CA PRO A 61 -4.31 -8.05 -0.89
C PRO A 61 -3.36 -7.46 0.16
N ILE A 62 -3.69 -6.26 0.63
CA ILE A 62 -2.97 -5.60 1.73
C ILE A 62 -3.67 -5.96 3.04
N ASN A 63 -3.04 -6.82 3.82
CA ASN A 63 -3.56 -7.28 5.10
C ASN A 63 -2.84 -6.55 6.24
N THR A 64 -3.59 -5.87 7.11
CA THR A 64 -3.02 -5.08 8.22
C THR A 64 -2.51 -5.94 9.38
N GLY A 65 -2.86 -7.23 9.44
CA GLY A 65 -2.48 -8.09 10.55
C GLY A 65 -2.92 -7.51 11.91
N ARG A 66 -1.95 -7.23 12.79
CA ARG A 66 -2.17 -6.67 14.13
C ARG A 66 -1.91 -5.16 14.26
N LEU A 67 -1.73 -4.46 13.13
CA LEU A 67 -1.51 -3.01 13.16
C LEU A 67 -2.68 -2.28 13.81
N CYS A 68 -2.36 -1.26 14.61
CA CYS A 68 -3.38 -0.35 15.11
C CYS A 68 -3.94 0.49 13.94
N ALA A 69 -5.06 1.19 14.18
CA ALA A 69 -5.72 1.96 13.14
C ALA A 69 -4.86 3.10 12.58
N GLU A 70 -4.02 3.69 13.43
CA GLU A 70 -3.12 4.80 13.08
C GLU A 70 -1.97 4.32 12.19
N ASP A 71 -1.22 3.30 12.62
CA ASP A 71 -0.14 2.71 11.82
C ASP A 71 -0.65 2.18 10.47
N ALA A 72 -1.83 1.55 10.49
CA ALA A 72 -2.47 1.09 9.26
C ALA A 72 -2.82 2.25 8.32
N ALA A 73 -3.26 3.39 8.84
CA ALA A 73 -3.59 4.56 8.02
C ALA A 73 -2.32 5.19 7.44
N TRP A 74 -1.29 5.42 8.26
CA TRP A 74 0.00 5.94 7.80
C TRP A 74 0.65 5.03 6.78
N GLY A 75 0.68 3.72 7.02
CA GLY A 75 1.27 2.80 6.06
C GLY A 75 0.51 2.68 4.75
N MET A 76 -0.81 2.87 4.74
CA MET A 76 -1.56 2.97 3.49
C MET A 76 -1.20 4.24 2.72
N ILE A 77 -1.06 5.39 3.40
CA ILE A 77 -0.62 6.66 2.78
C ILE A 77 0.77 6.47 2.18
N PHE A 78 1.74 6.01 2.98
CA PHE A 78 3.12 5.85 2.56
C PHE A 78 3.25 4.81 1.44
N GLY A 79 2.56 3.69 1.56
CA GLY A 79 2.64 2.64 0.56
C GLY A 79 2.09 3.08 -0.80
N ILE A 80 1.09 3.97 -0.84
CA ILE A 80 0.61 4.57 -2.10
C ILE A 80 1.62 5.60 -2.62
N GLU A 81 2.08 6.53 -1.79
CA GLU A 81 3.01 7.61 -2.17
C GLU A 81 4.34 7.06 -2.70
N ASP A 82 4.87 6.02 -2.05
CA ASP A 82 6.20 5.47 -2.32
C ASP A 82 6.15 4.31 -3.32
N GLY A 83 4.96 4.00 -3.88
CA GLY A 83 4.76 3.01 -4.94
C GLY A 83 4.76 1.54 -4.49
N TRP A 84 4.71 1.26 -3.19
CA TRP A 84 4.58 -0.10 -2.65
C TRP A 84 3.19 -0.70 -2.91
N PHE A 85 2.16 0.14 -2.97
CA PHE A 85 0.79 -0.21 -3.24
C PHE A 85 0.33 0.43 -4.55
N ARG A 86 -0.60 -0.25 -5.23
CA ARG A 86 -1.23 0.26 -6.45
C ARG A 86 -2.68 -0.14 -6.53
N TYR A 87 -3.48 0.67 -7.21
CA TYR A 87 -4.83 0.30 -7.60
C TYR A 87 -4.79 -0.57 -8.85
N ASP A 88 -5.58 -1.64 -8.89
CA ASP A 88 -5.82 -2.41 -10.10
C ASP A 88 -6.87 -1.77 -11.01
N ARG A 89 -7.14 -2.39 -12.16
CA ARG A 89 -8.13 -1.89 -13.14
C ARG A 89 -9.56 -1.86 -12.59
N SER A 90 -9.82 -2.59 -11.51
CA SER A 90 -11.11 -2.64 -10.82
C SER A 90 -11.16 -1.68 -9.62
N GLY A 91 -10.09 -0.92 -9.37
CA GLY A 91 -10.02 0.06 -8.28
C GLY A 91 -9.70 -0.54 -6.91
N PHE A 92 -9.23 -1.80 -6.83
CA PHE A 92 -8.79 -2.38 -5.56
C PHE A 92 -7.32 -2.07 -5.30
N LEU A 93 -7.04 -1.56 -4.09
CA LEU A 93 -5.67 -1.34 -3.64
C LEU A 93 -5.01 -2.68 -3.28
N GLN A 94 -3.83 -2.92 -3.81
CA GLN A 94 -3.05 -4.14 -3.61
C GLN A 94 -1.55 -3.85 -3.61
N TRP A 95 -0.74 -4.82 -3.19
CA TRP A 95 0.71 -4.74 -3.35
C TRP A 95 1.10 -4.60 -4.83
N SER A 96 1.92 -3.60 -5.13
CA SER A 96 2.55 -3.47 -6.43
C SER A 96 3.65 -4.53 -6.59
N GLU A 97 4.08 -4.78 -7.82
CA GLU A 97 5.21 -5.69 -8.08
C GLU A 97 6.48 -5.22 -7.39
N LEU A 98 6.81 -3.95 -7.59
CA LEU A 98 7.88 -3.24 -6.90
C LEU A 98 7.79 -3.37 -5.37
N GLY A 99 6.61 -3.17 -4.80
CA GLY A 99 6.39 -3.29 -3.36
C GLY A 99 6.66 -4.70 -2.83
N ARG A 100 6.33 -5.74 -3.62
CA ARG A 100 6.64 -7.13 -3.25
C ARG A 100 8.14 -7.41 -3.29
N GLU A 101 8.83 -6.94 -4.33
CA GLU A 101 10.28 -7.07 -4.45
C GLU A 101 11.00 -6.37 -3.28
N ARG A 102 10.60 -5.14 -2.96
CA ARG A 102 11.12 -4.38 -1.81
C ARG A 102 10.82 -5.07 -0.48
N TYR A 103 9.61 -5.61 -0.31
CA TYR A 103 9.27 -6.34 0.92
C TYR A 103 10.15 -7.58 1.08
N ALA A 104 10.38 -8.34 0.01
CA ALA A 104 11.23 -9.52 0.02
C ALA A 104 12.71 -9.18 0.28
N ALA A 105 13.19 -8.02 -0.18
CA ALA A 105 14.54 -7.52 0.10
C ALA A 105 14.74 -7.06 1.56
N GLY A 106 13.65 -6.83 2.31
CA GLY A 106 13.70 -6.46 3.73
C GLY A 106 14.26 -5.06 3.97
N GLU A 107 15.30 -4.97 4.81
CA GLU A 107 16.02 -3.72 5.11
C GLU A 107 17.22 -3.47 4.18
N SER A 108 17.44 -4.34 3.19
CA SER A 108 18.52 -4.16 2.23
C SER A 108 18.26 -2.89 1.40
N MET A 109 19.25 -1.97 1.36
CA MET A 109 19.17 -0.70 0.59
C MET A 109 19.09 -0.88 -0.94
N THR A 110 19.20 -2.12 -1.40
CA THR A 110 19.22 -2.50 -2.81
C THR A 110 18.34 -3.72 -3.03
N TYR A 111 17.45 -3.65 -4.03
CA TYR A 111 16.68 -4.79 -4.53
C TYR A 111 16.99 -5.00 -6.02
N MET A 112 16.82 -6.24 -6.50
CA MET A 112 16.93 -6.55 -7.93
C MET A 112 15.54 -6.44 -8.56
N GLU A 113 15.43 -5.59 -9.58
CA GLU A 113 14.25 -5.52 -10.43
C GLU A 113 14.18 -6.77 -11.32
N ALA A 114 12.98 -7.16 -11.76
CA ALA A 114 12.78 -8.24 -12.72
C ALA A 114 13.59 -8.10 -14.03
N SER A 115 14.06 -6.88 -14.35
CA SER A 115 14.95 -6.56 -15.47
C SER A 115 16.43 -6.98 -15.25
N GLY A 116 16.79 -7.41 -14.04
CA GLY A 116 18.17 -7.72 -13.64
C GLY A 116 19.01 -6.50 -13.25
N GLN A 117 18.41 -5.31 -13.14
CA GLN A 117 19.10 -4.12 -12.64
C GLN A 117 18.94 -3.97 -11.13
N ALA A 118 20.01 -3.51 -10.47
CA ALA A 118 19.97 -3.16 -9.06
C ALA A 118 19.40 -1.74 -8.91
N ALA A 119 18.35 -1.62 -8.09
CA ALA A 119 17.69 -0.35 -7.80
C ALA A 119 17.74 -0.05 -6.29
N PHE A 120 17.75 1.25 -5.96
CA PHE A 120 17.78 1.73 -4.59
C PHE A 120 16.38 1.67 -3.97
N ALA A 121 16.30 1.16 -2.74
CA ALA A 121 15.09 1.20 -1.93
C ALA A 121 15.13 2.46 -1.05
N PHE A 122 14.49 3.53 -1.51
CA PHE A 122 14.15 4.70 -0.68
C PHE A 122 12.64 4.74 -0.43
#